data_AF-A0A2V7D3I9-F1
#
_entry.id   AF-A0A2V7D3I9-F1
#
_cell.length_a   1.000
_cell.length_b   1.000
_cell.length_c   1.000
_cell.angle_alpha   90.00
_cell.angle_beta   90.00
_cell.angle_gamma   90.00
#
_symmetry.space_group_name_H-M   'P 1'
#
loop_
_entity.id
_entity.type
_entity.pdbx_description
1 polymer ?
#
loop_
_entity_poly.entity_id
_entity_poly.type
_entity_poly.pdbx_seq_one_letter_code
_entity_poly.pdbx_strand_id
1 'polypeptide(L)'
;MRLVLVKRLLLGAPMPLAQARHERLNKTVALAVFASDPLSSVAYATEEILLVLMLGGAAALSYSLPVAFGIAALLAVVVVSYRQTVAAYPQGGGAYLVAKDNLGRYPALVAAAALLVDYVLTVS
;
A
#
# COMPACT_ATOMS: atom_id res chain seq x y z
N MET A 1 -2.47 11.18 -38.11
CA MET A 1 -1.39 12.15 -37.82
C MET A 1 -1.86 13.40 -37.04
N ARG A 2 -3.03 14.00 -37.32
CA ARG A 2 -3.54 15.22 -36.62
C ARG A 2 -3.86 15.08 -35.12
N LEU A 3 -4.39 13.93 -34.69
CA LEU A 3 -4.80 13.70 -33.27
C LEU A 3 -3.63 13.71 -32.28
N VAL A 4 -2.44 13.28 -32.72
CA VAL A 4 -1.25 13.21 -31.86
C VAL A 4 -0.73 14.61 -31.52
N LEU A 5 -0.85 15.58 -32.44
CA LEU A 5 -0.45 16.97 -32.20
C LEU A 5 -1.37 17.65 -31.19
N VAL A 6 -2.68 17.49 -31.35
CA VAL A 6 -3.67 18.07 -30.42
C VAL A 6 -3.47 17.48 -29.02
N LYS A 7 -3.24 16.17 -28.92
CA LYS A 7 -2.95 15.50 -27.65
C LYS A 7 -1.67 16.02 -26.99
N ARG A 8 -0.59 16.23 -27.76
CA ARG A 8 0.69 16.77 -27.25
C ARG A 8 0.59 18.23 -26.83
N LEU A 9 -0.27 19.02 -27.48
CA LEU A 9 -0.50 20.42 -27.12
C LEU A 9 -1.27 20.54 -25.78
N LEU A 10 -2.26 19.65 -25.56
CA LEU A 10 -3.11 19.69 -24.36
C LEU A 10 -2.49 18.98 -23.15
N LEU A 11 -1.79 17.86 -23.34
CA LEU A 11 -1.27 17.01 -22.26
C LEU A 11 0.25 17.12 -22.06
N GLY A 12 0.96 17.83 -22.93
CA GLY A 12 2.41 17.89 -22.94
C GLY A 12 3.08 16.70 -23.65
N ALA A 13 4.40 16.78 -23.79
CA ALA A 13 5.20 15.70 -24.36
C ALA A 13 5.21 14.48 -23.41
N PRO A 14 5.08 13.25 -23.92
CA PRO A 14 5.15 12.06 -23.08
C PRO A 14 6.52 12.02 -22.40
N MET A 15 6.53 11.99 -21.07
CA MET A 15 7.77 11.87 -20.29
C MET A 15 8.46 10.55 -20.68
N PRO A 16 9.69 10.60 -21.21
CA PRO A 16 10.48 9.40 -21.44
C PRO A 16 10.66 8.65 -20.11
N LEU A 17 10.37 7.34 -20.09
CA LEU A 17 10.51 6.48 -18.90
C LEU A 17 11.90 6.59 -18.22
N ALA A 18 12.93 6.99 -18.98
CA ALA A 18 14.28 7.25 -18.49
C ALA A 18 14.41 8.49 -17.58
N GLN A 19 13.56 9.51 -17.77
CA GLN A 19 13.57 10.75 -16.96
C GLN A 19 12.75 10.61 -15.66
N ALA A 20 11.73 9.74 -15.64
CA ALA A 20 10.95 9.43 -14.43
C ALA A 20 11.79 8.82 -13.30
N ARG A 21 12.94 8.19 -13.63
CA ARG A 21 13.86 7.59 -12.65
C ARG A 21 14.62 8.63 -11.81
N HIS A 22 14.58 9.91 -12.18
CA HIS A 22 15.25 11.01 -11.48
C HIS A 22 14.28 11.97 -10.79
N GLU A 23 12.98 11.86 -11.05
CA GLU A 23 11.94 12.56 -10.29
C GLU A 23 11.66 11.81 -8.98
N ARG A 24 12.60 11.89 -8.03
CA ARG A 24 12.30 11.53 -6.65
C ARG A 24 11.31 12.57 -6.10
N LEU A 25 10.10 12.14 -5.78
CA LEU A 25 9.13 12.98 -5.09
C LEU A 25 9.74 13.52 -3.80
N ASN A 26 9.56 14.82 -3.55
CA ASN A 26 9.93 15.41 -2.26
C ASN A 26 9.19 14.65 -1.14
N LYS A 27 9.83 14.48 0.03
CA LYS A 27 9.31 13.69 1.15
C LYS A 27 7.88 14.08 1.56
N THR A 28 7.53 15.37 1.48
CA THR A 28 6.18 15.85 1.78
C THR A 28 5.14 15.35 0.79
N VAL A 29 5.44 15.43 -0.50
CA VAL A 29 4.56 14.95 -1.57
C VAL A 29 4.49 13.43 -1.56
N ALA A 30 5.64 12.76 -1.40
CA ALA A 30 5.71 11.31 -1.26
C ALA A 30 4.86 10.84 -0.06
N LEU A 31 4.99 11.48 1.10
CA LEU A 31 4.20 11.15 2.28
C LEU A 31 2.71 11.33 2.02
N ALA A 32 2.29 12.45 1.42
CA ALA A 32 0.88 12.68 1.12
C ALA A 32 0.31 11.64 0.16
N VAL A 33 1.06 11.27 -0.88
CA VAL A 33 0.64 10.26 -1.87
C VAL A 33 0.59 8.87 -1.24
N PHE A 34 1.64 8.44 -0.55
CA PHE A 34 1.70 7.09 0.04
C PHE A 34 0.84 6.92 1.30
N ALA A 35 0.52 8.00 2.01
CA ALA A 35 -0.39 7.96 3.16
C ALA A 35 -1.87 7.89 2.77
N SER A 36 -2.22 8.19 1.52
CA SER A 36 -3.61 8.19 1.07
C SER A 36 -4.28 6.82 1.21
N ASP A 37 -3.55 5.76 0.90
CA ASP A 37 -4.01 4.36 0.99
C ASP A 37 -4.39 3.97 2.44
N PRO A 38 -3.48 4.05 3.44
CA PRO A 38 -3.84 3.73 4.82
C PRO A 38 -4.86 4.71 5.43
N LEU A 39 -4.88 5.99 5.01
CA LEU A 39 -5.91 6.95 5.45
C LEU A 39 -7.31 6.56 4.97
N SER A 40 -7.44 6.06 3.74
CA SER A 40 -8.70 5.52 3.22
C SER A 40 -9.18 4.35 4.07
N SER A 41 -8.26 3.49 4.53
CA SER A 41 -8.61 2.36 5.40
C SER A 41 -9.16 2.76 6.77
N VAL A 42 -8.62 3.83 7.36
CA VAL A 42 -9.12 4.33 8.65
C VAL A 42 -10.56 4.85 8.55
N ALA A 43 -10.97 5.35 7.39
CA ALA A 43 -12.32 5.89 7.20
C ALA A 43 -13.42 4.83 7.29
N TYR A 44 -13.16 3.59 6.88
CA TYR A 44 -14.14 2.49 6.93
C TYR A 44 -13.92 1.53 8.12
N ALA A 45 -12.71 1.45 8.67
CA ALA A 45 -12.34 0.41 9.63
C ALA A 45 -13.23 0.36 10.89
N THR A 46 -13.65 1.51 11.41
CA THR A 46 -14.52 1.57 12.60
C THR A 46 -15.91 0.99 12.33
N GLU A 47 -16.50 1.30 11.17
CA GLU A 47 -17.79 0.78 10.76
C GLU A 47 -17.74 -0.72 10.52
N GLU A 48 -16.72 -1.20 9.82
CA GLU A 48 -16.53 -2.63 9.54
C GLU A 48 -16.39 -3.47 10.83
N ILE A 49 -15.63 -2.98 11.83
CA ILE A 49 -15.52 -3.66 13.14
C ILE A 49 -16.91 -3.82 13.78
N LEU A 50 -17.73 -2.76 13.76
CA LEU A 50 -19.06 -2.80 14.36
C LEU A 50 -20.00 -3.71 13.57
N LEU A 51 -19.97 -3.67 12.24
CA LEU A 51 -20.77 -4.54 11.36
C LEU A 51 -20.50 -6.02 11.66
N VAL A 52 -19.24 -6.42 11.73
CA VAL A 52 -18.86 -7.81 12.03
C VAL A 52 -19.27 -8.20 13.45
N LEU A 53 -19.07 -7.33 14.45
CA LEU A 53 -19.46 -7.62 15.84
C LEU A 53 -20.99 -7.70 16.02
N MET A 54 -21.77 -6.92 15.27
CA MET A 54 -23.23 -6.98 15.31
C MET A 54 -23.79 -8.35 14.92
N LEU A 55 -23.10 -9.10 14.04
CA LEU A 55 -23.47 -10.49 13.72
C LEU A 55 -23.38 -11.42 14.94
N GLY A 56 -22.51 -11.09 15.91
CA GLY A 56 -22.38 -11.78 17.20
C GLY A 56 -23.34 -11.29 18.29
N GLY A 57 -24.18 -10.29 17.98
CA GLY A 57 -25.15 -9.69 18.91
C GLY A 57 -24.63 -8.48 19.69
N ALA A 58 -25.55 -7.73 20.33
CA ALA A 58 -25.26 -6.45 20.97
C ALA A 58 -24.18 -6.53 22.08
N ALA A 59 -24.05 -7.67 22.77
CA ALA A 59 -23.00 -7.87 23.77
C ALA A 59 -21.58 -7.84 23.17
N ALA A 60 -21.43 -8.25 21.90
CA ALA A 60 -20.14 -8.30 21.23
C ALA A 60 -19.60 -6.90 20.88
N LEU A 61 -20.44 -5.87 20.85
CA LEU A 61 -20.03 -4.49 20.58
C LEU A 61 -19.02 -3.95 21.60
N SER A 62 -19.05 -4.50 22.83
CA SER A 62 -18.06 -4.18 23.87
C SER A 62 -16.62 -4.58 23.50
N TYR A 63 -16.44 -5.51 22.56
CA TYR A 63 -15.13 -5.91 22.05
C TYR A 63 -14.54 -4.94 21.02
N SER A 64 -15.30 -3.95 20.54
CA SER A 64 -14.82 -3.00 19.54
C SER A 64 -13.53 -2.29 19.95
N LEU A 65 -13.45 -1.79 21.18
CA LEU A 65 -12.25 -1.14 21.73
C LEU A 65 -11.06 -2.11 21.88
N PRO A 66 -11.21 -3.29 22.52
CA PRO A 66 -10.15 -4.30 22.56
C PRO A 66 -9.62 -4.68 21.16
N VAL A 67 -10.51 -4.86 20.18
CA VAL A 67 -10.13 -5.17 18.80
C VAL A 67 -9.35 -4.02 18.17
N ALA A 68 -9.82 -2.77 18.35
CA ALA A 68 -9.10 -1.59 17.86
C ALA A 68 -7.69 -1.48 18.44
N PHE A 69 -7.52 -1.74 19.74
CA PHE A 69 -6.18 -1.79 20.37
C PHE A 69 -5.33 -2.93 19.81
N GLY A 70 -5.91 -4.10 19.55
CA GLY A 70 -5.22 -5.21 18.90
C GLY A 70 -4.71 -4.85 17.50
N ILE A 71 -5.53 -4.18 16.70
CA ILE A 71 -5.15 -3.69 15.36
C ILE A 71 -4.04 -2.63 15.48
N ALA A 72 -4.16 -1.67 16.41
CA ALA A 72 -3.13 -0.66 16.62
C ALA A 72 -1.77 -1.27 17.02
N ALA A 73 -1.78 -2.29 17.91
CA ALA A 73 -0.59 -3.01 18.29
C ALA A 73 0.03 -3.78 17.10
N LEU A 74 -0.80 -4.43 16.29
CA LEU A 74 -0.35 -5.10 15.06
C LEU A 74 0.30 -4.10 14.09
N LEU A 75 -0.32 -2.94 13.88
CA LEU A 75 0.24 -1.87 13.04
C LEU A 75 1.59 -1.38 13.57
N ALA A 76 1.77 -1.27 14.89
CA ALA A 76 3.06 -0.90 15.46
C ALA A 76 4.16 -1.92 15.10
N VAL A 77 3.85 -3.22 15.17
CA VAL A 77 4.77 -4.29 14.76
C VAL A 77 5.11 -4.17 13.26
N VAL A 78 4.10 -3.94 12.42
CA VAL A 78 4.27 -3.77 10.96
C VAL A 78 5.17 -2.56 10.66
N VAL A 79 4.95 -1.42 11.32
CA VAL A 79 5.78 -0.22 11.17
C VAL A 79 7.24 -0.51 11.54
N VAL A 80 7.50 -1.20 12.65
CA VAL A 80 8.86 -1.57 13.05
C VAL A 80 9.50 -2.50 12.01
N SER A 81 8.76 -3.50 11.53
CA SER A 81 9.22 -4.42 10.49
C SER A 81 9.59 -3.70 9.19
N TYR A 82 8.71 -2.82 8.69
CA TYR A 82 9.01 -2.04 7.47
C TYR A 82 10.20 -1.11 7.64
N ARG A 83 10.39 -0.50 8.81
CA ARG A 83 11.58 0.32 9.08
C ARG A 83 12.86 -0.49 8.96
N GLN A 84 12.87 -1.73 9.45
CA GLN A 84 14.02 -2.64 9.31
C GLN A 84 14.25 -3.01 7.84
N THR A 85 13.19 -3.36 7.11
CA THR A 85 13.28 -3.71 5.69
C THR A 85 13.80 -2.54 4.85
N VAL A 86 13.30 -1.32 5.06
CA VAL A 86 13.77 -0.12 4.33
C VAL A 86 15.23 0.16 4.61
N ALA A 87 15.69 -0.04 5.85
CA ALA A 87 17.10 0.11 6.21
C ALA A 87 18.00 -0.96 5.56
N ALA A 88 17.53 -2.22 5.49
CA ALA A 88 18.26 -3.32 4.88
C ALA A 88 18.29 -3.26 3.34
N TYR A 89 17.26 -2.66 2.72
CA TYR A 89 17.09 -2.56 1.27
C TYR A 89 17.00 -1.11 0.78
N PRO A 90 18.09 -0.31 0.87
CA PRO A 90 18.09 1.12 0.56
C PRO A 90 17.86 1.46 -0.93
N GLN A 91 18.07 0.49 -1.83
CA GLN A 91 17.77 0.62 -3.26
C GLN A 91 16.26 0.45 -3.56
N GLY A 92 15.45 0.15 -2.54
CA GLY A 92 14.07 -0.30 -2.68
C GLY A 92 14.01 -1.82 -2.79
N GLY A 93 13.26 -2.44 -1.89
CA GLY A 93 13.05 -3.88 -1.86
C GLY A 93 11.62 -4.16 -1.42
N GLY A 94 10.70 -4.20 -2.38
CA GLY A 94 9.32 -4.63 -2.12
C GLY A 94 9.27 -6.10 -1.71
N ALA A 95 8.09 -6.56 -1.30
CA ALA A 95 7.90 -7.92 -0.76
C ALA A 95 8.49 -9.04 -1.66
N TYR A 96 8.43 -8.88 -2.98
CA TYR A 96 9.07 -9.80 -3.93
C TYR A 96 10.59 -9.91 -3.75
N LEU A 97 11.30 -8.79 -3.68
CA LEU A 97 12.76 -8.77 -3.62
C LEU A 97 13.23 -9.36 -2.28
N VAL A 98 12.57 -8.94 -1.19
CA VAL A 98 12.85 -9.45 0.16
C VAL A 98 12.61 -10.96 0.24
N ALA A 99 11.47 -11.45 -0.28
CA ALA A 99 11.17 -12.87 -0.30
C ALA A 99 12.14 -13.67 -1.17
N LYS A 100 12.57 -13.12 -2.31
CA LYS A 100 13.52 -13.78 -3.20
C LYS A 100 14.88 -13.99 -2.54
N ASP A 101 15.37 -12.96 -1.86
CA ASP A 101 16.70 -12.98 -1.24
C ASP A 101 16.74 -13.86 0.02
N ASN A 102 15.61 -13.98 0.75
CA ASN A 102 15.57 -14.71 2.03
C ASN A 102 14.94 -16.11 1.95
N LEU A 103 14.01 -16.33 1.03
CA LEU A 103 13.19 -17.56 0.96
C LEU A 103 13.27 -18.26 -0.40
N GLY A 104 13.90 -17.63 -1.39
CA GLY A 104 14.09 -18.19 -2.72
C GLY A 104 12.92 -17.95 -3.68
N ARG A 105 12.92 -18.69 -4.80
CA ARG A 105 12.10 -18.37 -5.98
C ARG A 105 10.60 -18.55 -5.77
N TYR A 106 10.16 -19.69 -5.24
CA TYR A 106 8.73 -19.99 -5.14
C TYR A 106 7.99 -19.05 -4.16
N PRO A 107 8.49 -18.80 -2.94
CA PRO A 107 7.86 -17.83 -2.03
C PRO A 107 7.83 -16.42 -2.60
N ALA A 108 8.89 -16.01 -3.32
CA ALA A 108 8.91 -14.72 -4.00
C ALA A 108 7.82 -14.59 -5.07
N LEU A 109 7.58 -15.65 -5.87
CA LEU A 109 6.52 -15.63 -6.87
C LEU A 109 5.14 -15.53 -6.24
N VAL A 110 4.92 -16.16 -5.08
CA VAL A 110 3.68 -15.99 -4.31
C VAL A 110 3.53 -14.54 -3.86
N ALA A 111 4.59 -13.92 -3.34
CA ALA A 111 4.58 -12.50 -2.98
C ALA A 111 4.28 -11.58 -4.16
N ALA A 112 4.85 -11.86 -5.34
CA ALA A 112 4.55 -11.10 -6.56
C ALA A 112 3.09 -11.27 -7.01
N ALA A 113 2.56 -12.49 -6.99
CA ALA A 113 1.17 -12.76 -7.35
C ALA A 113 0.20 -12.05 -6.38
N ALA A 114 0.48 -12.08 -5.08
CA ALA A 114 -0.30 -11.38 -4.07
C ALA A 114 -0.31 -9.86 -4.32
N LEU A 115 0.85 -9.25 -4.64
CA LEU A 115 0.93 -7.83 -4.96
C LEU A 115 0.13 -7.45 -6.22
N LEU A 116 0.12 -8.31 -7.25
CA LEU A 116 -0.68 -8.04 -8.45
C LEU A 116 -2.19 -8.08 -8.14
N VAL A 117 -2.62 -9.04 -7.33
CA VAL A 117 -4.03 -9.12 -6.89
C VAL A 117 -4.39 -7.91 -6.04
N ASP A 118 -3.54 -7.55 -5.08
CA ASP A 118 -3.69 -6.38 -4.22
C ASP A 118 -3.89 -5.11 -5.05
N TYR A 119 -3.01 -4.83 -6.02
CA TYR A 119 -3.14 -3.65 -6.87
C TYR A 119 -4.41 -3.63 -7.72
N VAL A 120 -4.89 -4.79 -8.18
CA VAL A 120 -6.14 -4.86 -8.94
C VAL A 120 -7.34 -4.57 -8.03
N LEU A 121 -7.35 -5.14 -6.84
CA LEU A 121 -8.45 -4.98 -5.88
C LEU A 121 -8.51 -3.57 -5.29
N THR A 122 -7.37 -2.95 -4.98
CA THR A 122 -7.32 -1.60 -4.38
C THR A 122 -7.83 -0.51 -5.32
N VAL A 123 -7.80 -0.74 -6.63
CA VAL A 123 -8.29 0.22 -7.63
C VAL A 123 -9.74 -0.07 -8.07
N SER A 124 -10.31 -1.22 -7.70
CA SER A 124 -11.67 -1.63 -8.09
C SER A 124 -12.74 -1.04 -7.18
#